data_AF-A0A6B3FDW1-F1
#
_entry.id   AF-A0A6B3FDW1-F1
#
_cell.length_a   1.000
_cell.length_b   1.000
_cell.length_c   1.000
_cell.angle_alpha   90.00
_cell.angle_beta   90.00
_cell.angle_gamma   90.00
#
_symmetry.space_group_name_H-M   'P 1'
#
loop_
_entity.id
_entity.type
_entity.pdbx_description
1 polymer ?
#
loop_
_entity_poly.entity_id
_entity_poly.type
_entity_poly.pdbx_seq_one_letter_code
_entity_poly.pdbx_strand_id
1 'polypeptide(L)'
;MVYKIRTGISWRDLPERYGPWKTVYTRFRRYALDGVFTRALQTVQAHADATGDIDGLVQIDSTIVRAHQHAAATGRKRGPTGQTNHTITRSADPEED
;
A
#
# COMPACT_ATOMS: atom_id res chain seq x y z
N MET A 1 21.06 20.41 1.31
CA MET A 1 20.03 19.53 0.72
C MET A 1 18.66 19.69 1.35
N VAL A 2 18.58 19.56 2.68
CA VAL A 2 17.33 19.70 3.44
C VAL A 2 16.61 21.02 3.12
N TYR A 3 17.35 22.12 2.93
CA TYR A 3 16.75 23.40 2.53
C TYR A 3 15.91 23.31 1.25
N LYS A 4 16.44 22.74 0.16
CA LYS A 4 15.70 22.56 -1.11
C LYS A 4 14.46 21.70 -0.90
N ILE A 5 14.57 20.61 -0.15
CA ILE A 5 13.47 19.66 0.06
C ILE A 5 12.36 20.31 0.90
N ARG A 6 12.74 21.03 1.97
CA ARG A 6 11.81 21.71 2.88
C ARG A 6 11.09 22.89 2.23
N THR A 7 11.75 23.60 1.32
CA THR A 7 11.22 24.86 0.75
C THR A 7 10.68 24.74 -0.66
N GLY A 8 11.00 23.65 -1.37
CA GLY A 8 10.53 23.42 -2.74
C GLY A 8 11.15 24.36 -3.79
N ILE A 9 12.06 25.25 -3.43
CA ILE A 9 12.64 26.23 -4.35
C ILE A 9 13.39 25.58 -5.51
N SER A 10 13.51 26.32 -6.61
CA SER A 10 14.40 25.96 -7.71
C SER A 10 15.84 25.84 -7.21
N TRP A 11 16.62 24.92 -7.79
CA TRP A 11 18.05 24.82 -7.50
C TRP A 11 18.78 26.13 -7.78
N ARG A 12 18.36 26.90 -8.79
CA ARG A 12 18.99 28.17 -9.15
C ARG A 12 18.81 29.26 -8.09
N ASP A 13 17.78 29.14 -7.28
CA ASP A 13 17.42 30.13 -6.25
C ASP A 13 17.98 29.74 -4.87
N LEU A 14 18.91 28.79 -4.83
CA LEU A 14 19.51 28.33 -3.58
C LEU A 14 20.29 29.49 -2.92
N PRO A 15 20.09 29.72 -1.61
CA PRO A 15 20.82 30.78 -0.91
C PRO A 15 22.33 30.62 -1.04
N GLU A 16 23.02 31.74 -1.27
CA GLU A 16 24.45 31.79 -1.56
C GLU A 16 25.33 31.12 -0.48
N ARG A 17 24.88 31.12 0.78
CA ARG A 17 25.54 30.42 1.89
C ARG A 17 25.77 28.91 1.65
N TYR A 18 25.04 28.29 0.72
CA TYR A 18 25.21 26.89 0.35
C TYR A 18 26.20 26.67 -0.81
N GLY A 19 26.75 27.75 -1.37
CA GLY A 19 27.66 27.73 -2.50
C GLY A 19 26.95 27.51 -3.85
N PRO A 20 27.74 27.28 -4.92
CA PRO A 20 27.20 27.16 -6.27
C PRO A 20 26.17 26.05 -6.41
N TRP A 21 24.98 26.39 -6.91
CA TRP A 21 23.85 25.45 -7.01
C TRP A 21 24.19 24.19 -7.82
N LYS A 22 25.04 24.31 -8.85
CA LYS A 22 25.48 23.17 -9.68
C LYS A 22 26.20 22.13 -8.84
N THR A 23 27.11 22.57 -7.96
CA THR A 23 27.86 21.69 -7.05
C THR A 23 26.92 20.99 -6.07
N VAL A 24 25.98 21.73 -5.49
CA VAL A 24 24.98 21.17 -4.57
C VAL A 24 24.09 20.16 -5.28
N TYR A 25 23.62 20.47 -6.48
CA TYR A 25 22.82 19.55 -7.30
C TYR A 25 23.59 18.28 -7.69
N THR A 26 24.85 18.41 -8.12
CA THR A 26 25.68 17.24 -8.46
C THR A 26 25.86 16.32 -7.26
N ARG A 27 26.13 16.88 -6.07
CA ARG A 27 26.23 16.10 -4.83
C ARG A 27 24.89 15.46 -4.46
N PHE A 28 23.77 16.18 -4.63
CA PHE A 28 22.43 15.62 -4.43
C PHE A 28 22.20 14.39 -5.29
N ARG A 29 22.45 14.54 -6.58
CA ARG A 29 22.21 13.50 -7.57
C ARG A 29 23.07 12.28 -7.27
N ARG A 30 24.34 12.46 -6.93
CA ARG A 30 25.22 11.35 -6.50
C ARG A 30 24.63 10.63 -5.28
N TYR A 31 24.28 11.35 -4.22
CA TYR A 31 23.70 10.72 -3.03
C TYR A 31 22.37 10.01 -3.28
N ALA A 32 21.54 10.53 -4.18
CA ALA A 32 20.31 9.89 -4.59
C ALA A 32 20.58 8.57 -5.35
N LEU A 33 21.51 8.59 -6.31
CA LEU A 33 21.89 7.41 -7.09
C LEU A 33 22.62 6.36 -6.24
N ASP A 34 23.48 6.82 -5.32
CA ASP A 34 24.25 5.96 -4.43
C ASP A 34 23.38 5.39 -3.28
N GLY A 35 22.09 5.74 -3.21
CA GLY A 35 21.16 5.27 -2.18
C GLY A 35 21.43 5.81 -0.77
N VAL A 36 22.20 6.90 -0.64
CA VAL A 36 22.57 7.48 0.66
C VAL A 36 21.33 7.90 1.45
N PHE A 37 20.35 8.51 0.79
CA PHE A 37 19.11 8.93 1.46
C PHE A 37 18.29 7.73 1.95
N THR A 38 18.25 6.65 1.18
CA THR A 38 17.56 5.41 1.56
C THR A 38 18.18 4.80 2.81
N ARG A 39 19.51 4.66 2.85
CA ARG A 39 20.22 4.13 4.02
C ARG A 39 20.06 5.01 5.26
N ALA A 40 20.13 6.33 5.07
CA ALA A 40 19.89 7.28 6.16
C ALA A 40 18.48 7.15 6.73
N LEU A 41 17.46 7.06 5.86
CA LEU A 41 16.07 6.85 6.27
C LEU A 41 15.91 5.54 7.04
N GLN A 42 16.44 4.43 6.51
CA GLN A 42 16.37 3.12 7.18
C GLN A 42 17.01 3.15 8.57
N THR A 43 18.14 3.86 8.72
CA THR A 43 18.83 3.98 10.01
C THR A 43 17.99 4.78 11.02
N VAL A 44 17.40 5.89 10.59
CA VAL A 44 16.54 6.71 11.45
C VAL A 44 15.26 5.95 11.82
N GLN A 45 14.65 5.25 10.86
CA GLN A 45 13.47 4.43 11.10
C GLN A 45 13.78 3.33 12.12
N ALA A 46 14.85 2.56 11.92
CA ALA A 46 15.23 1.50 12.86
C ALA A 46 15.48 2.02 14.28
N HIS A 47 16.01 3.24 14.41
CA HIS A 47 16.18 3.87 15.72
C HIS A 47 14.84 4.27 16.35
N ALA A 48 13.95 4.88 15.57
CA ALA A 48 12.62 5.29 16.03
C ALA A 48 11.71 4.09 16.35
N ASP A 49 11.83 2.99 15.60
CA ASP A 49 11.14 1.73 15.89
C ASP A 49 11.60 1.17 17.24
N ALA A 50 12.91 1.24 17.53
CA ALA A 50 13.49 0.75 18.78
C ALA A 50 13.10 1.60 20.01
N THR A 51 12.86 2.90 19.83
CA THR A 51 12.36 3.81 20.89
C THR A 51 10.84 3.82 21.00
N GLY A 52 10.12 3.18 20.07
CA GLY A 52 8.66 3.16 20.03
C GLY A 52 8.03 4.48 19.55
N ASP A 53 8.80 5.33 18.86
CA ASP A 53 8.36 6.66 18.40
C ASP A 53 7.51 6.59 17.11
N ILE A 54 7.44 5.42 16.46
CA ILE A 54 6.74 5.21 15.20
C ILE A 54 5.96 3.91 15.21
N ASP A 55 4.65 4.01 14.94
CA ASP A 55 3.83 2.86 14.59
C ASP A 55 3.76 2.74 13.07
N GLY A 56 4.07 1.55 12.54
CA GLY A 56 4.08 1.25 11.09
C GLY A 56 2.74 1.38 10.36
N LEU A 57 1.72 1.95 11.00
CA LEU A 57 0.37 2.18 10.47
C LEU A 57 0.18 3.57 9.85
N VAL A 58 1.16 4.47 9.94
CA VAL A 58 1.04 5.84 9.43
C VAL A 58 1.45 5.92 7.96
N GLN A 59 0.50 6.24 7.09
CA GLN A 59 0.74 6.47 5.66
C GLN A 59 0.59 7.96 5.35
N ILE A 60 1.65 8.58 4.81
CA ILE A 60 1.70 10.04 4.59
C ILE A 60 0.81 10.49 3.42
N ASP A 61 0.60 9.63 2.42
CA ASP A 61 -0.09 9.96 1.17
C ASP A 61 -1.34 9.10 0.94
N SER A 62 -2.25 9.01 1.91
CA SER A 62 -3.48 8.23 1.73
C SER A 62 -4.47 8.93 0.79
N THR A 63 -5.11 8.15 -0.08
CA THR A 63 -6.23 8.62 -0.92
C THR A 63 -7.51 7.91 -0.50
N ILE A 64 -8.60 8.66 -0.32
CA ILE A 64 -9.91 8.12 0.04
C ILE A 64 -10.83 8.28 -1.18
N VAL A 65 -11.33 7.16 -1.70
CA VAL A 65 -12.35 7.14 -2.78
C VAL A 65 -13.67 6.66 -2.20
N ARG A 66 -14.74 7.45 -2.37
CA ARG A 66 -16.09 7.05 -1.97
C ARG A 66 -16.56 5.93 -2.90
N ALA A 67 -16.85 4.76 -2.34
CA ALA A 67 -17.45 3.66 -3.08
C ALA A 67 -18.94 3.96 -3.37
N HIS A 68 -19.44 3.58 -4.54
CA HIS A 68 -20.87 3.66 -4.86
C HIS A 68 -21.66 2.69 -3.96
N GLN A 69 -22.92 3.00 -3.63
CA GLN A 69 -23.75 2.15 -2.75
C GLN A 69 -23.94 0.69 -3.21
N HIS A 70 -23.67 0.40 -4.48
CA HIS A 70 -23.72 -0.94 -5.07
C HIS A 70 -22.36 -1.67 -5.08
N ALA A 71 -21.28 -1.01 -4.63
CA ALA A 71 -19.94 -1.58 -4.53
C ALA A 71 -19.78 -2.50 -3.31
N ALA A 72 -20.63 -2.33 -2.28
CA ALA A 72 -20.78 -3.31 -1.23
C ALA A 72 -21.61 -4.48 -1.79
N ALA A 73 -20.94 -5.52 -2.30
CA ALA A 73 -21.60 -6.78 -2.58
C ALA A 73 -22.01 -7.44 -1.25
N THR A 74 -23.09 -6.97 -0.63
CA THR A 74 -23.80 -7.71 0.41
C THR A 74 -24.60 -8.81 -0.27
N GLY A 75 -24.00 -10.00 -0.38
CA GLY A 75 -24.70 -11.18 -0.83
C GLY A 75 -23.76 -12.32 -1.16
N ARG A 76 -23.63 -13.28 -0.24
CA ARG A 76 -23.14 -14.63 -0.55
C ARG A 76 -23.93 -15.11 -1.76
N LYS A 77 -23.30 -15.27 -2.93
CA LYS A 77 -23.89 -16.03 -4.04
C LYS A 77 -24.03 -17.49 -3.58
N ARG A 78 -25.12 -17.78 -2.87
CA ARG A 78 -25.65 -19.13 -2.80
C ARG A 78 -26.14 -19.41 -4.21
N GLY A 79 -25.35 -20.19 -4.96
CA GLY A 79 -25.82 -20.74 -6.23
C GLY A 79 -27.13 -21.51 -6.00
N PRO A 80 -27.98 -21.67 -7.03
CA PRO A 80 -29.18 -22.47 -6.89
C PRO A 80 -28.77 -23.88 -6.48
N THR A 81 -29.15 -24.30 -5.28
CA THR A 81 -29.05 -25.69 -4.87
C THR A 81 -30.03 -26.45 -5.74
N GLY A 82 -29.56 -26.97 -6.87
CA GLY A 82 -30.30 -27.90 -7.70
C GLY A 82 -30.48 -29.19 -6.91
N GLN A 83 -31.58 -29.29 -6.18
CA GLN A 83 -32.01 -30.55 -5.59
C GLN A 83 -32.78 -31.32 -6.66
N THR A 84 -32.06 -32.05 -7.51
CA THR A 84 -32.69 -33.09 -8.32
C THR A 84 -32.85 -34.32 -7.42
N ASN A 85 -34.07 -34.51 -6.93
CA ASN A 85 -34.49 -35.77 -6.33
C ASN A 85 -34.40 -36.87 -7.39
N HIS A 86 -33.28 -37.59 -7.44
CA HIS A 86 -33.23 -38.86 -8.14
C HIS A 86 -33.79 -39.93 -7.20
N THR A 87 -35.08 -40.24 -7.39
CA THR A 87 -35.73 -41.40 -6.81
C THR A 87 -34.97 -42.65 -7.23
N ILE A 88 -34.26 -43.28 -6.29
CA ILE A 88 -33.64 -44.60 -6.48
C ILE A 88 -34.75 -45.62 -6.25
N THR A 89 -35.32 -46.16 -7.33
CA THR A 89 -36.22 -47.32 -7.26
C THR A 89 -35.41 -48.60 -7.02
N ARG A 90 -35.69 -49.29 -5.91
CA ARG A 90 -35.39 -50.70 -5.61
C ARG A 90 -36.27 -51.10 -4.42
N SER A 91 -36.98 -52.21 -4.30
CA SER A 91 -37.15 -53.47 -5.05
C SER A 91 -38.59 -53.95 -4.81
N ALA A 92 -39.07 -54.87 -5.65
CA ALA A 92 -40.38 -55.51 -5.59
C ALA A 92 -40.62 -56.35 -4.31
N ASP A 93 -41.89 -56.50 -3.93
CA ASP A 93 -42.66 -57.76 -4.03
C ASP A 93 -44.14 -57.52 -3.69
N PRO A 94 -45.09 -58.21 -4.36
CA PRO A 94 -46.30 -58.62 -3.67
C PRO A 94 -46.53 -60.13 -3.84
N GLU A 95 -46.70 -60.83 -2.72
CA GLU A 95 -47.24 -62.19 -2.67
C GLU A 95 -48.62 -62.15 -1.98
N GLU A 96 -49.58 -62.81 -2.65
CA GLU A 96 -50.77 -63.53 -2.18
C GLU A 96 -51.86 -62.81 -1.34
N ASP A 97 -53.05 -62.61 -1.93
CA ASP A 97 -54.28 -63.42 -1.72
C ASP A 97 -55.42 -62.97 -2.67
#